data_AF-A0A842WS04-F1
#
_entry.id   AF-A0A842WS04-F1
#
_cell.length_a   1.000
_cell.length_b   1.000
_cell.length_c   1.000
_cell.angle_alpha   90.00
_cell.angle_beta   90.00
_cell.angle_gamma   90.00
#
_symmetry.space_group_name_H-M   'P 1'
#
loop_
_entity.id
_entity.type
_entity.pdbx_description
1 polymer ?
#
loop_
_entity_poly.entity_id
_entity_poly.type
_entity_poly.pdbx_seq_one_letter_code
_entity_poly.pdbx_strand_id
1 'polypeptide(L)'
;MRIAKENTYLLTFIGAILVGFTIRMIFYESPFEIIISILGICIMIGFIVLLWTRSNPQVLWNKTYKCLAINRKFSVSVFAGCTLDSVPLGIDLSHSAKKVLRALSTRLNDDSEFEVSFFVTRPNNSSSTRVGLFVSRKTMRLLDGVSRSDSLLEQINQDVMTLQSALKTAYPHTPISRASAEDLILATNGGVLSHEV
;
A
#
# COMPACT_ATOMS: atom_id res chain seq x y z
N MET A 1 -0.15 -4.91 22.27
CA MET A 1 -0.36 -4.00 23.43
C MET A 1 -0.03 -2.52 23.15
N ARG A 2 0.87 -2.17 22.20
CA ARG A 2 1.16 -0.76 21.85
C ARG A 2 0.03 -0.01 21.11
N ILE A 3 -0.69 -0.70 20.22
CA ILE A 3 -1.76 -0.10 19.39
C ILE A 3 -2.96 0.39 20.24
N ALA A 4 -3.22 -0.25 21.38
CA ALA A 4 -4.30 0.15 22.28
C ALA A 4 -4.02 1.49 22.99
N LYS A 5 -2.74 1.75 23.34
CA LYS A 5 -2.34 2.98 24.02
C LYS A 5 -2.46 4.21 23.12
N GLU A 6 -2.04 4.10 21.86
CA GLU A 6 -2.09 5.21 20.88
C GLU A 6 -3.52 5.70 20.64
N ASN A 7 -4.47 4.78 20.53
CA ASN A 7 -5.89 5.13 20.36
C ASN A 7 -6.49 5.83 21.58
N THR A 8 -5.95 5.58 22.79
CA THR A 8 -6.47 6.20 24.02
C THR A 8 -6.07 7.68 24.10
N TYR A 9 -4.82 8.01 23.76
CA TYR A 9 -4.33 9.40 23.75
C TYR A 9 -5.07 10.26 22.73
N LEU A 10 -5.32 9.72 21.53
CA LEU A 10 -6.04 10.42 20.46
C LEU A 10 -7.50 10.71 20.86
N LEU A 11 -8.19 9.74 21.48
CA LEU A 11 -9.53 9.94 22.02
C LEU A 11 -9.57 10.97 23.14
N THR A 12 -8.59 10.96 24.06
CA THR A 12 -8.54 11.98 25.14
C THR A 12 -8.28 13.38 24.60
N PHE A 13 -7.45 13.51 23.56
CA PHE A 13 -7.17 14.79 22.90
C PHE A 13 -8.40 15.34 22.18
N ILE A 14 -9.10 14.50 21.41
CA ILE A 14 -10.36 14.85 20.76
C ILE A 14 -11.43 15.26 21.79
N GLY A 15 -11.54 14.52 22.89
CA GLY A 15 -12.47 14.82 23.98
C GLY A 15 -12.19 16.17 24.64
N ALA A 16 -10.92 16.48 24.91
CA ALA A 16 -10.52 17.76 25.49
C ALA A 16 -10.87 18.96 24.57
N ILE A 17 -10.68 18.80 23.25
CA ILE A 17 -11.05 19.82 22.26
C ILE A 17 -12.56 20.05 22.24
N LEU A 18 -13.36 18.98 22.21
CA LEU A 18 -14.83 19.06 22.26
C LEU A 18 -15.30 19.80 23.51
N VAL A 19 -14.76 19.43 24.68
CA VAL A 19 -15.07 20.12 25.94
C VAL A 19 -14.68 21.59 25.88
N GLY A 20 -13.50 21.91 25.34
CA GLY A 20 -13.07 23.30 25.15
C GLY A 20 -14.03 24.14 24.30
N PHE A 21 -14.54 23.59 23.20
CA PHE A 21 -15.55 24.27 22.37
C PHE A 21 -16.90 24.42 23.09
N THR A 22 -17.32 23.42 23.88
CA THR A 22 -18.55 23.54 24.68
C THR A 22 -18.43 24.60 25.78
N ILE A 23 -17.27 24.69 26.46
CA ILE A 23 -17.00 25.73 27.46
C ILE A 23 -16.99 27.10 26.79
N ARG A 24 -16.36 27.25 25.62
CA ARG A 24 -16.39 28.49 24.85
C ARG A 24 -17.81 28.91 24.48
N MET A 25 -18.69 27.97 24.14
CA MET A 25 -20.09 28.27 23.85
C MET A 25 -20.85 28.79 25.10
N ILE A 26 -20.50 28.33 26.30
CA ILE A 26 -21.18 28.71 27.55
C ILE A 26 -20.73 30.10 28.05
N PHE A 27 -19.45 30.46 27.85
CA PHE A 27 -18.88 31.68 28.44
C PHE A 27 -18.92 32.92 27.53
N TYR A 28 -19.18 32.76 26.22
CA TYR A 28 -19.19 33.88 25.28
C TYR A 28 -20.62 34.20 24.81
N GLU A 29 -21.06 35.43 25.03
CA GLU A 29 -22.39 35.92 24.62
C GLU A 29 -22.42 36.47 23.17
N SER A 30 -21.26 36.62 22.53
CA SER A 30 -21.18 37.11 21.15
C SER A 30 -21.73 36.07 20.17
N PRO A 31 -22.69 36.43 19.29
CA PRO A 31 -23.24 35.50 18.30
C PRO A 31 -22.17 34.95 17.35
N PHE A 32 -21.11 35.71 17.08
CA PHE A 32 -20.00 35.27 16.23
C PHE A 32 -19.17 34.14 16.88
N GLU A 33 -18.94 34.21 18.19
CA GLU A 33 -18.20 33.21 18.96
C GLU A 33 -18.97 31.89 19.09
N ILE A 34 -20.30 31.99 19.22
CA ILE A 34 -21.20 30.84 19.23
C ILE A 34 -21.15 30.11 17.87
N ILE A 35 -21.19 30.85 16.76
CA ILE A 35 -21.10 30.27 15.40
C ILE A 35 -19.79 29.52 15.19
N ILE A 36 -18.65 30.11 15.57
CA ILE A 36 -17.33 29.45 15.48
C ILE A 36 -17.31 28.16 16.30
N SER A 37 -17.91 28.19 17.50
CA SER A 37 -17.94 27.04 18.40
C SER A 37 -18.79 25.90 17.83
N ILE A 38 -19.96 26.20 17.24
CA ILE A 38 -20.80 25.23 16.55
C ILE A 38 -20.06 24.61 15.36
N LEU A 39 -19.41 25.44 14.54
CA LEU A 39 -18.69 24.97 13.36
C LEU A 39 -17.51 24.05 13.74
N GLY A 40 -16.79 24.40 14.81
CA GLY A 40 -15.73 23.56 15.38
C GLY A 40 -16.24 22.20 15.85
N ILE A 41 -17.38 22.16 16.55
CA ILE A 41 -18.02 20.92 16.98
C ILE A 41 -18.44 20.07 15.77
N CYS A 42 -19.06 20.66 14.74
CA CYS A 42 -19.45 19.96 13.53
C CYS A 42 -18.25 19.34 12.78
N ILE A 43 -17.14 20.07 12.65
CA ILE A 43 -15.91 19.56 12.03
C ILE A 43 -15.35 18.39 12.86
N MET A 44 -15.33 18.51 14.19
CA MET A 44 -14.82 17.45 15.07
C MET A 44 -15.69 16.19 15.01
N ILE A 45 -17.02 16.31 14.99
CA ILE A 45 -17.93 15.18 14.80
C ILE A 45 -17.68 14.54 13.43
N GLY A 46 -17.56 15.33 12.37
CA GLY A 46 -17.23 14.85 11.04
C GLY A 46 -15.90 14.07 11.01
N PHE A 47 -14.87 14.58 11.69
CA PHE A 47 -13.58 13.91 11.82
C PHE A 47 -13.67 12.60 12.60
N ILE A 48 -14.44 12.56 13.69
CA ILE A 48 -14.70 11.33 14.45
C ILE A 48 -15.40 10.30 13.57
N VAL A 49 -16.47 10.67 12.87
CA VAL A 49 -17.20 9.77 11.95
C VAL A 49 -16.27 9.26 10.84
N LEU A 50 -15.43 10.15 10.29
CA LEU A 50 -14.43 9.82 9.29
C LEU A 50 -13.34 8.90 9.84
N LEU A 51 -12.98 8.97 11.12
CA LEU A 51 -12.05 8.01 11.76
C LEU A 51 -12.73 6.68 12.10
N TRP A 52 -14.01 6.71 12.51
CA TRP A 52 -14.73 5.55 13.01
C TRP A 52 -15.27 4.62 11.93
N THR A 53 -15.41 5.11 10.70
CA THR A 53 -15.71 4.28 9.52
C THR A 53 -14.61 3.24 9.32
N ARG A 54 -14.79 2.02 9.85
CA ARG A 54 -13.90 0.90 9.56
C ARG A 54 -14.14 0.45 8.13
N SER A 55 -13.21 0.75 7.24
CA SER A 55 -13.16 0.09 5.93
C SER A 55 -12.18 -1.07 6.06
N ASN A 56 -12.70 -2.29 5.95
CA ASN A 56 -11.86 -3.47 5.86
C ASN A 56 -11.04 -3.35 4.57
N PRO A 57 -9.72 -3.61 4.63
CA PRO A 57 -8.89 -3.55 3.43
C PRO A 57 -9.41 -4.57 2.42
N GLN A 58 -9.74 -4.11 1.22
CA GLN A 58 -10.18 -4.98 0.15
C GLN A 58 -8.99 -5.33 -0.73
N VAL A 59 -8.75 -6.63 -0.90
CA VAL A 59 -7.74 -7.16 -1.80
C VAL A 59 -8.43 -7.50 -3.12
N LEU A 60 -8.04 -6.80 -4.18
CA LEU A 60 -8.58 -6.97 -5.52
C LEU A 60 -7.49 -7.54 -6.42
N TRP A 61 -7.81 -8.60 -7.16
CA TRP A 61 -6.92 -9.21 -8.13
C TRP A 61 -7.41 -8.98 -9.56
N ASN A 62 -6.57 -8.36 -10.39
CA ASN A 62 -6.85 -8.23 -11.81
C ASN A 62 -6.18 -9.37 -12.59
N LYS A 63 -6.98 -10.31 -13.11
CA LYS A 63 -6.49 -11.46 -13.89
C LYS A 63 -5.84 -11.06 -15.21
N THR A 64 -6.30 -9.99 -15.85
CA THR A 64 -5.81 -9.52 -17.15
C THR A 64 -4.38 -8.99 -17.03
N TYR A 65 -4.14 -8.13 -16.05
CA TYR A 65 -2.82 -7.49 -15.86
C TYR A 65 -1.92 -8.23 -14.87
N LYS A 66 -2.44 -9.24 -14.16
CA LYS A 66 -1.75 -9.92 -13.06
C LYS A 66 -1.23 -8.93 -12.01
N CYS A 67 -2.10 -8.01 -11.61
CA CYS A 67 -1.81 -6.98 -10.61
C CYS A 67 -2.70 -7.19 -9.39
N LEU A 68 -2.11 -6.99 -8.22
CA LEU A 68 -2.78 -7.04 -6.92
C LEU A 68 -3.01 -5.61 -6.44
N ALA A 69 -4.24 -5.22 -6.16
CA ALA A 69 -4.56 -3.94 -5.56
C ALA A 69 -5.08 -4.16 -4.12
N ILE A 70 -4.45 -3.49 -3.16
CA ILE A 70 -4.88 -3.44 -1.77
C ILE A 70 -5.50 -2.07 -1.54
N ASN A 71 -6.82 -2.04 -1.48
CA ASN A 71 -7.59 -0.83 -1.23
C ASN A 71 -7.82 -0.68 0.28
N ARG A 72 -7.09 0.26 0.89
CA ARG A 72 -7.28 0.67 2.29
C ARG A 72 -8.10 1.95 2.33
N LYS A 73 -8.59 2.28 3.52
CA LYS A 73 -9.47 3.44 3.78
C LYS A 73 -9.03 4.75 3.10
N PHE A 74 -7.75 5.10 3.20
CA PHE A 74 -7.21 6.36 2.66
C PHE A 74 -6.14 6.16 1.59
N SER A 75 -5.80 4.92 1.28
CA SER A 75 -4.68 4.62 0.37
C SER A 75 -5.00 3.41 -0.48
N VAL A 76 -4.72 3.51 -1.78
CA VAL A 76 -4.68 2.35 -2.67
C VAL A 76 -3.23 2.00 -2.89
N SER A 77 -2.88 0.73 -2.73
CA SER A 77 -1.55 0.21 -3.05
C SER A 77 -1.70 -0.84 -4.14
N VAL A 78 -1.06 -0.64 -5.28
CA VAL A 78 -1.04 -1.62 -6.37
C VAL A 78 0.32 -2.27 -6.40
N PHE A 79 0.34 -3.59 -6.57
CA PHE A 79 1.52 -4.44 -6.58
C PHE A 79 1.50 -5.28 -7.85
N ALA A 80 2.67 -5.41 -8.46
CA ALA A 80 2.85 -6.34 -9.54
C ALA A 80 4.33 -6.75 -9.57
N GLY A 81 4.63 -7.98 -9.99
CA GLY A 81 5.98 -8.50 -9.86
C GLY A 81 6.29 -9.65 -10.80
N CYS A 82 7.55 -10.06 -10.77
CA CYS A 82 8.08 -11.16 -11.55
C CYS A 82 8.79 -12.17 -10.63
N THR A 83 8.59 -13.44 -10.92
CA THR A 83 9.23 -14.58 -10.26
C THR A 83 10.22 -15.24 -11.20
N LEU A 84 11.28 -15.78 -10.62
CA LEU A 84 12.22 -16.71 -11.23
C LEU A 84 11.77 -18.11 -10.84
N ASP A 85 11.35 -18.91 -11.82
CA ASP A 85 10.69 -20.21 -11.54
C ASP A 85 11.68 -21.33 -11.19
N SER A 86 12.93 -21.20 -11.65
CA SER A 86 14.01 -22.13 -11.35
C SER A 86 15.23 -21.36 -10.86
N VAL A 87 15.33 -21.21 -9.54
CA VAL A 87 16.47 -20.55 -8.91
C VAL A 87 17.54 -21.61 -8.60
N PRO A 88 18.70 -21.61 -9.30
CA PRO A 88 19.81 -22.46 -8.91
C PRO A 88 20.29 -22.06 -7.51
N LEU A 89 20.60 -23.07 -6.69
CA LEU A 89 21.24 -22.88 -5.39
C LEU A 89 22.50 -22.01 -5.57
N GLY A 90 22.55 -20.86 -4.91
CA GLY A 90 23.67 -19.92 -4.97
C GLY A 90 23.56 -18.80 -6.01
N ILE A 91 22.37 -18.54 -6.59
CA ILE A 91 22.19 -17.36 -7.46
C ILE A 91 22.46 -16.07 -6.67
N ASP A 92 23.36 -15.22 -7.18
CA ASP A 92 23.59 -13.90 -6.62
C ASP A 92 22.67 -12.86 -7.27
N LEU A 93 21.58 -12.55 -6.56
CA LEU A 93 20.55 -11.61 -7.03
C LEU A 93 20.99 -10.16 -6.98
N SER A 94 22.16 -9.86 -6.40
CA SER A 94 22.73 -8.51 -6.34
C SER A 94 22.94 -7.94 -7.74
N HIS A 95 23.38 -8.77 -8.69
CA HIS A 95 23.59 -8.35 -10.07
C HIS A 95 22.27 -7.99 -10.77
N SER A 96 21.22 -8.79 -10.58
CA SER A 96 19.88 -8.47 -11.08
C SER A 96 19.29 -7.24 -10.41
N ALA A 97 19.41 -7.12 -9.09
CA ALA A 97 18.91 -5.98 -8.35
C ALA A 97 19.56 -4.68 -8.86
N LYS A 98 20.87 -4.66 -9.10
CA LYS A 98 21.56 -3.49 -9.65
C LYS A 98 21.07 -3.10 -11.05
N LYS A 99 20.83 -4.07 -11.94
CA LYS A 99 20.27 -3.80 -13.28
C LYS A 99 18.82 -3.31 -13.20
N VAL A 100 18.00 -3.93 -12.36
CA VAL A 100 16.60 -3.55 -12.14
C VAL A 100 16.51 -2.14 -11.54
N LEU A 101 17.27 -1.86 -10.49
CA LEU A 101 17.30 -0.54 -9.85
C LEU A 101 17.80 0.53 -10.83
N ARG A 102 18.77 0.23 -11.69
CA ARG A 102 19.18 1.17 -12.76
C ARG A 102 18.06 1.42 -13.76
N ALA A 103 17.39 0.37 -14.23
CA ALA A 103 16.29 0.50 -15.19
C ALA A 103 15.08 1.27 -14.62
N LEU A 104 14.86 1.17 -13.31
CA LEU A 104 13.76 1.84 -12.60
C LEU A 104 14.19 3.13 -11.88
N SER A 105 15.47 3.51 -11.93
CA SER A 105 16.04 4.61 -11.13
C SER A 105 15.40 5.97 -11.42
N THR A 106 15.12 6.27 -12.68
CA THR A 106 14.45 7.51 -13.08
C THR A 106 13.06 7.59 -12.46
N ARG A 107 12.30 6.50 -12.54
CA ARG A 107 10.94 6.40 -11.96
C ARG A 107 10.95 6.43 -10.43
N LEU A 108 11.97 5.85 -9.81
CA LEU A 108 12.14 5.82 -8.35
C LEU A 108 12.52 7.19 -7.77
N ASN A 109 13.24 8.01 -8.53
CA ASN A 109 13.62 9.35 -8.08
C ASN A 109 12.49 10.37 -8.26
N ASP A 110 11.65 10.20 -9.28
CA ASP A 110 10.57 11.13 -9.60
C ASP A 110 9.31 10.90 -8.75
N ASP A 111 9.13 9.71 -8.17
CA ASP A 111 7.89 9.32 -7.50
C ASP A 111 8.13 8.71 -6.11
N SER A 112 7.82 9.47 -5.06
CA SER A 112 7.93 9.01 -3.67
C SER A 112 6.99 7.86 -3.31
N GLU A 113 5.97 7.61 -4.14
CA GLU A 113 5.00 6.53 -3.90
C GLU A 113 5.37 5.22 -4.61
N PHE A 114 6.54 5.17 -5.28
CA PHE A 114 7.06 4.00 -5.97
C PHE A 114 8.13 3.25 -5.14
N GLU A 115 7.96 1.94 -5.00
CA GLU A 115 8.86 1.09 -4.21
C GLU A 115 9.16 -0.21 -4.96
N VAL A 116 10.42 -0.61 -5.00
CA VAL A 116 10.86 -1.90 -5.54
C VAL A 116 11.32 -2.78 -4.38
N SER A 117 10.73 -3.96 -4.27
CA SER A 117 10.99 -4.88 -3.18
C SER A 117 11.38 -6.25 -3.72
N PHE A 118 12.28 -6.89 -2.99
CA PHE A 118 12.71 -8.26 -3.23
C PHE A 118 11.91 -9.22 -2.35
N PHE A 119 11.57 -10.39 -2.87
CA PHE A 119 10.88 -11.41 -2.10
C PHE A 119 11.39 -12.82 -2.40
N VAL A 120 11.34 -13.64 -1.35
CA VAL A 120 11.61 -15.08 -1.40
C VAL A 120 10.43 -15.78 -0.78
N THR A 121 9.77 -16.62 -1.57
CA THR A 121 8.66 -17.45 -1.11
C THR A 121 9.15 -18.89 -1.06
N ARG A 122 9.32 -19.42 0.16
CA ARG A 122 9.58 -20.83 0.39
C ARG A 122 8.27 -21.52 0.77
N PRO A 123 7.60 -22.21 -0.15
CA PRO A 123 6.40 -22.96 0.18
C PRO A 123 6.74 -24.11 1.15
N ASN A 124 5.81 -24.43 2.07
CA ASN A 124 5.94 -25.55 3.00
C ASN A 124 5.74 -26.90 2.32
N ASN A 125 4.98 -26.92 1.23
CA ASN A 125 4.81 -28.09 0.38
C ASN A 125 6.05 -28.15 -0.53
N SER A 126 6.47 -29.33 -0.95
CA SER A 126 7.70 -29.64 -1.71
C SER A 126 7.90 -28.95 -3.07
N SER A 127 7.23 -27.82 -3.33
CA SER A 127 7.46 -26.93 -4.46
C SER A 127 8.79 -26.17 -4.37
N SER A 128 9.27 -25.74 -5.53
CA SER A 128 10.50 -24.96 -5.64
C SER A 128 10.37 -23.62 -4.90
N THR A 129 11.47 -23.20 -4.28
CA THR A 129 11.57 -21.83 -3.72
C THR A 129 11.45 -20.84 -4.86
N ARG A 130 10.47 -19.93 -4.76
CA ARG A 130 10.27 -18.87 -5.73
C ARG A 130 10.97 -17.62 -5.25
N VAL A 131 11.67 -16.97 -6.14
CA VAL A 131 12.39 -15.74 -5.82
C VAL A 131 12.05 -14.70 -6.86
N GLY A 132 11.85 -13.46 -6.45
CA GLY A 132 11.38 -12.44 -7.36
C GLY A 132 11.58 -11.03 -6.86
N LEU A 133 11.14 -10.11 -7.70
CA LEU A 133 11.04 -8.69 -7.40
C LEU A 133 9.61 -8.27 -7.67
N PHE A 134 9.07 -7.39 -6.84
CA PHE A 134 7.81 -6.73 -7.11
C PHE A 134 7.99 -5.22 -7.02
N VAL A 135 7.20 -4.52 -7.80
CA VAL A 135 7.04 -3.07 -7.72
C VAL A 135 5.72 -2.79 -7.02
N SER A 136 5.71 -1.75 -6.20
CA SER A 136 4.50 -1.24 -5.58
C SER A 136 4.37 0.25 -5.83
N ARG A 137 3.15 0.67 -6.13
CA ARG A 137 2.76 2.08 -6.20
C ARG A 137 1.67 2.33 -5.19
N LYS A 138 1.81 3.39 -4.40
CA LYS A 138 0.81 3.83 -3.43
C LYS A 138 0.15 5.10 -3.96
N THR A 139 -1.09 5.37 -3.58
CA THR A 139 -1.70 6.70 -3.78
C THR A 139 -2.76 6.96 -2.73
N MET A 140 -2.99 8.24 -2.40
CA MET A 140 -4.10 8.63 -1.55
C MET A 140 -5.44 8.64 -2.28
N ARG A 141 -6.44 8.04 -1.64
CA ARG A 141 -7.83 7.97 -2.10
C ARG A 141 -8.66 9.03 -1.38
N LEU A 142 -8.55 10.29 -1.82
CA LEU A 142 -9.33 11.38 -1.22
C LEU A 142 -10.67 11.60 -1.94
N LEU A 143 -10.70 11.76 -3.27
CA LEU A 143 -11.97 12.06 -3.99
C LEU A 143 -12.08 11.43 -5.40
N ASP A 144 -10.97 11.23 -6.13
CA ASP A 144 -10.98 10.66 -7.51
C ASP A 144 -10.45 9.21 -7.56
N GLY A 145 -11.13 8.29 -6.87
CA GLY A 145 -10.64 6.92 -6.71
C GLY A 145 -10.52 6.11 -8.01
N VAL A 146 -11.44 6.32 -8.97
CA VAL A 146 -11.55 5.48 -10.19
C VAL A 146 -10.54 5.90 -11.26
N SER A 147 -10.51 7.18 -11.63
CA SER A 147 -9.57 7.69 -12.64
C SER A 147 -8.11 7.53 -12.20
N ARG A 148 -7.82 7.72 -10.90
CA ARG A 148 -6.49 7.44 -10.34
C ARG A 148 -6.15 5.97 -10.29
N SER A 149 -7.13 5.07 -10.13
CA SER A 149 -6.85 3.63 -10.15
C SER A 149 -6.48 3.13 -11.54
N ASP A 150 -7.11 3.66 -12.59
CA ASP A 150 -6.81 3.28 -13.97
C ASP A 150 -5.41 3.75 -14.38
N SER A 151 -5.05 5.01 -14.05
CA SER A 151 -3.71 5.52 -14.32
C SER A 151 -2.63 4.77 -13.54
N LEU A 152 -2.88 4.43 -12.27
CA LEU A 152 -1.99 3.58 -11.47
C LEU A 152 -1.78 2.21 -12.10
N LEU A 153 -2.85 1.62 -12.64
CA LEU A 153 -2.81 0.30 -13.24
C LEU A 153 -2.01 0.33 -14.56
N GLU A 154 -2.15 1.38 -15.36
CA GLU A 154 -1.33 1.56 -16.56
C GLU A 154 0.15 1.74 -16.19
N GLN A 155 0.45 2.62 -15.24
CA GLN A 155 1.82 2.87 -14.77
C GLN A 155 2.47 1.59 -14.24
N ILE A 156 1.77 0.83 -13.39
CA ILE A 156 2.36 -0.38 -12.80
C ILE A 156 2.57 -1.50 -13.83
N ASN A 157 1.72 -1.56 -14.86
CA ASN A 157 1.92 -2.50 -15.95
C ASN A 157 3.20 -2.16 -16.75
N GLN A 158 3.45 -0.88 -17.02
CA GLN A 158 4.71 -0.44 -17.63
C GLN A 158 5.91 -0.75 -16.74
N ASP A 159 5.79 -0.55 -15.43
CA ASP A 159 6.86 -0.84 -14.47
C ASP A 159 7.19 -2.33 -14.43
N VAL A 160 6.17 -3.21 -14.45
CA VAL A 160 6.39 -4.66 -14.51
C VAL A 160 6.98 -5.10 -15.84
N MET A 161 6.58 -4.51 -16.97
CA MET A 161 7.24 -4.81 -18.24
C MET A 161 8.72 -4.43 -18.21
N THR A 162 9.05 -3.28 -17.63
CA THR A 162 10.43 -2.83 -17.43
C THR A 162 11.20 -3.78 -16.50
N LEU A 163 10.59 -4.16 -15.38
CA LEU A 163 11.12 -5.13 -14.43
C LEU A 163 11.43 -6.48 -15.10
N GLN A 164 10.47 -7.01 -15.86
CA GLN A 164 10.60 -8.27 -16.57
C GLN A 164 11.73 -8.23 -17.60
N SER A 165 11.83 -7.13 -18.36
CA SER A 165 12.90 -6.92 -19.35
C SER A 165 14.29 -6.84 -18.69
N ALA A 166 14.40 -6.10 -17.58
CA ALA A 166 15.62 -5.97 -16.82
C ALA A 166 16.06 -7.31 -16.18
N LEU A 167 15.11 -8.07 -15.63
CA LEU A 167 15.36 -9.42 -15.12
C LEU A 167 15.81 -10.38 -16.21
N LYS A 168 15.17 -10.35 -17.39
CA LYS A 168 15.55 -11.21 -18.52
C LYS A 168 16.94 -10.89 -19.06
N THR A 169 17.33 -9.63 -18.97
CA THR A 169 18.69 -9.18 -19.33
C THR A 169 19.73 -9.52 -18.26
N ALA A 170 19.30 -9.67 -16.99
CA ALA A 170 20.16 -10.14 -15.92
C ALA A 170 20.36 -11.66 -15.97
N TYR A 171 19.29 -12.41 -16.30
CA TYR A 171 19.28 -13.88 -16.39
C TYR A 171 18.61 -14.36 -17.68
N PRO A 172 19.34 -14.39 -18.81
CA PRO A 172 18.77 -14.79 -20.11
C PRO A 172 18.28 -16.23 -20.15
N HIS A 173 18.85 -17.09 -19.32
CA HIS A 173 18.60 -18.53 -19.31
C HIS A 173 17.60 -18.98 -18.24
N THR A 174 17.17 -18.07 -17.36
CA THR A 174 16.22 -18.40 -16.28
C THR A 174 14.80 -18.07 -16.73
N PRO A 175 13.83 -19.00 -16.59
CA PRO A 175 12.43 -18.71 -16.83
C PRO A 175 11.93 -17.63 -15.85
N ILE A 176 11.43 -16.54 -16.43
CA ILE A 176 10.84 -15.42 -15.69
C ILE A 176 9.36 -15.37 -16.00
N SER A 177 8.55 -15.48 -14.95
CA SER A 177 7.09 -15.42 -15.01
C SER A 177 6.57 -14.21 -14.25
N ARG A 178 5.36 -13.73 -14.59
CA ARG A 178 4.65 -12.77 -13.74
C ARG A 178 4.18 -13.48 -12.48
N ALA A 179 4.39 -12.84 -11.33
CA ALA A 179 4.02 -13.36 -10.02
C ALA A 179 2.50 -13.63 -9.94
N SER A 180 2.13 -14.69 -9.22
CA SER A 180 0.73 -14.98 -8.94
C SER A 180 0.17 -14.05 -7.85
N ALA A 181 -1.15 -14.03 -7.70
CA ALA A 181 -1.80 -13.32 -6.60
C ALA A 181 -1.28 -13.81 -5.24
N GLU A 182 -1.14 -15.14 -5.09
CA GLU A 182 -0.67 -15.78 -3.87
C GLU A 182 0.76 -15.35 -3.52
N ASP A 183 1.66 -15.33 -4.51
CA ASP A 183 3.05 -14.92 -4.31
C ASP A 183 3.15 -13.46 -3.86
N LEU A 184 2.34 -12.57 -4.46
CA LEU A 184 2.31 -11.16 -4.10
C LEU A 184 1.66 -10.94 -2.72
N ILE A 185 0.58 -11.63 -2.40
CA ILE A 185 -0.07 -11.56 -1.08
C ILE A 185 0.92 -12.01 0.00
N LEU A 186 1.58 -13.16 -0.21
CA LEU A 186 2.64 -13.68 0.67
C LEU A 186 3.77 -12.68 0.87
N ALA A 187 4.26 -12.09 -0.22
CA ALA A 187 5.33 -11.11 -0.17
C ALA A 187 4.92 -9.85 0.59
N THR A 188 3.69 -9.35 0.37
CA THR A 188 3.18 -8.14 1.06
C THR A 188 2.88 -8.36 2.53
N ASN A 189 2.48 -9.57 2.94
CA ASN A 189 2.15 -9.91 4.32
C ASN A 189 3.35 -10.41 5.13
N GLY A 190 4.57 -10.35 4.59
CA GLY A 190 5.77 -10.84 5.28
C GLY A 190 5.77 -12.36 5.51
N GLY A 191 5.13 -13.12 4.62
CA GLY A 191 5.09 -14.59 4.67
C GLY A 191 3.96 -15.20 5.51
N VAL A 192 3.05 -14.39 6.06
CA VAL A 192 1.86 -14.89 6.79
C VAL A 192 0.67 -14.97 5.82
N LEU A 193 0.22 -16.19 5.53
CA LEU A 193 -1.08 -16.44 4.90
C LEU A 193 -2.17 -16.28 5.96
N SER A 194 -2.65 -15.07 6.19
CA SER A 194 -3.88 -14.89 6.97
C SER A 194 -5.03 -15.48 6.15
N HIS A 195 -5.54 -16.64 6.56
CA HIS A 195 -6.79 -17.22 6.06
C HIS A 195 -8.00 -16.44 6.62
N GLU A 196 -8.01 -15.13 6.40
CA GLU A 196 -9.19 -14.30 6.64
C GLU A 196 -9.46 -13.54 5.35
N VAL A 197 -10.31 -14.18 4.53
CA VAL A 197 -11.06 -13.59 3.42
C VAL A 197 -12.19 -12.75 4.00
#